data_AF-A0A557SEC6-F1
#
_entry.id   AF-A0A557SEC6-F1
#
_cell.length_a   1.000
_cell.length_b   1.000
_cell.length_c   1.000
_cell.angle_alpha   90.00
_cell.angle_beta   90.00
_cell.angle_gamma   90.00
#
_symmetry.space_group_name_H-M   'P 1'
#
loop_
_entity.id
_entity.type
_entity.pdbx_description
1 polymer ?
#
loop_
_entity_poly.entity_id
_entity_poly.type
_entity_poly.pdbx_seq_one_letter_code
_entity_poly.pdbx_strand_id
1 'polypeptide(L)'
;MKKIKHEKELLKEALRVGMIYAEKRGAAEFEKTDSQQLKVEFVYKLLVHDKVIQPLAKDQLSDSSMRHKLAIWISHQLPKDHPLNQ
;
A
#
# COMPACT_ATOMS: atom_id res chain seq x y z
N MET A 1 15.28 5.59 -5.04
CA MET A 1 14.16 5.34 -4.09
C MET A 1 14.26 6.39 -3.00
N LYS A 2 13.18 7.16 -2.75
CA LYS A 2 13.19 8.16 -1.67
C LYS A 2 13.25 7.39 -0.35
N LYS A 3 14.20 7.69 0.54
CA LYS A 3 14.23 7.03 1.86
C LYS A 3 13.06 7.55 2.67
N ILE A 4 12.24 6.64 3.17
CA ILE A 4 11.05 6.94 3.98
C ILE A 4 11.32 6.40 5.38
N LYS A 5 11.14 7.26 6.37
CA LYS A 5 11.21 6.85 7.79
C LYS A 5 9.96 6.04 8.13
N HIS A 6 10.06 5.10 9.06
CA HIS A 6 8.91 4.28 9.49
C HIS A 6 8.25 3.43 8.40
N GLU A 7 8.98 3.02 7.35
CA GLU A 7 8.42 2.27 6.21
C GLU A 7 7.62 1.02 6.62
N LYS A 8 8.07 0.26 7.63
CA LYS A 8 7.34 -0.90 8.15
C LYS A 8 5.98 -0.54 8.74
N GLU A 9 5.89 0.59 9.44
CA GLU A 9 4.66 1.06 10.08
C GLU A 9 3.71 1.67 9.06
N LEU A 10 4.25 2.47 8.13
CA LEU A 10 3.51 2.97 6.98
C LEU A 10 2.96 1.81 6.14
N LEU A 11 3.72 0.74 5.91
CA LEU A 11 3.19 -0.42 5.18
C LEU A 11 2.00 -1.06 5.89
N LYS A 12 2.06 -1.24 7.22
CA LYS A 12 0.93 -1.79 7.98
C LYS A 12 -0.30 -0.91 7.85
N GLU A 13 -0.12 0.40 7.93
CA GLU A 13 -1.21 1.36 7.78
C GLU A 13 -1.76 1.39 6.35
N ALA A 14 -0.89 1.33 5.34
CA ALA A 14 -1.28 1.23 3.93
C ALA A 14 -2.10 -0.04 3.66
N LEU A 15 -1.71 -1.18 4.23
CA LEU A 15 -2.50 -2.41 4.13
C LEU A 15 -3.85 -2.27 4.82
N ARG A 16 -3.89 -1.69 6.03
CA ARG A 16 -5.15 -1.46 6.75
C ARG A 16 -6.12 -0.62 5.92
N VAL A 17 -5.67 0.53 5.42
CA VAL A 17 -6.49 1.45 4.62
C VAL A 17 -6.83 0.85 3.26
N GLY A 18 -5.88 0.16 2.62
CA GLY A 18 -6.07 -0.51 1.33
C GLY A 18 -7.08 -1.66 1.38
N MET A 19 -7.06 -2.48 2.43
CA MET A 19 -8.06 -3.53 2.64
C MET A 19 -9.46 -2.94 2.85
N ILE A 20 -9.59 -1.91 3.70
CA ILE A 20 -10.86 -1.20 3.89
C ILE A 20 -11.36 -0.60 2.57
N TYR A 21 -10.46 -0.05 1.76
CA TYR A 21 -10.80 0.50 0.45
C TYR A 21 -11.33 -0.57 -0.51
N ALA A 22 -10.68 -1.73 -0.56
CA ALA A 22 -11.10 -2.86 -1.37
C ALA A 22 -12.46 -3.45 -0.94
N GLU A 23 -12.68 -3.63 0.35
CA GLU A 23 -13.95 -4.12 0.91
C GLU A 23 -15.10 -3.15 0.63
N LYS A 24 -14.89 -1.84 0.85
CA LYS A 24 -15.89 -0.80 0.54
C LYS A 24 -16.28 -0.77 -0.93
N ARG A 25 -15.39 -1.22 -1.80
CA ARG A 25 -15.61 -1.27 -3.25
C ARG A 25 -16.24 -2.59 -3.71
N GLY A 26 -16.40 -3.56 -2.81
CA GLY A 26 -16.81 -4.92 -3.15
C GLY A 26 -15.80 -5.66 -4.02
N ALA A 27 -14.52 -5.25 -3.99
CA ALA A 27 -13.48 -5.80 -4.86
C ALA A 27 -12.82 -7.05 -4.28
N ALA A 28 -12.75 -7.15 -2.95
CA ALA A 28 -12.26 -8.34 -2.23
C ALA A 28 -12.72 -8.32 -0.77
N GLU A 29 -12.64 -9.49 -0.16
CA GLU A 29 -12.76 -9.72 1.27
C GLU A 29 -11.45 -10.38 1.73
N PHE A 30 -10.83 -9.87 2.81
CA PHE A 30 -9.54 -10.37 3.27
C PHE A 30 -9.71 -11.21 4.53
N GLU A 31 -9.10 -12.39 4.55
CA GLU A 31 -9.06 -13.20 5.75
C GLU A 31 -7.82 -12.88 6.59
N LYS A 32 -7.87 -13.19 7.89
CA LYS A 32 -6.72 -13.03 8.79
C LYS A 32 -5.57 -13.98 8.44
N THR A 33 -5.89 -15.11 7.82
CA THR A 33 -5.00 -16.19 7.39
C THR A 33 -4.25 -15.87 6.09
N ASP A 34 -4.76 -14.93 5.30
CA ASP A 34 -4.12 -14.52 4.04
C ASP A 34 -2.71 -14.01 4.28
N SER A 35 -1.79 -14.46 3.43
CA SER A 35 -0.39 -14.05 3.50
C SER A 35 -0.26 -12.53 3.30
N GLN A 36 0.69 -11.91 4.01
CA GLN A 36 0.92 -10.47 3.86
C GLN A 36 1.30 -10.10 2.42
N GLN A 37 2.03 -10.97 1.71
CA GLN A 37 2.42 -10.74 0.33
C GLN A 37 1.20 -10.66 -0.59
N LEU A 38 0.23 -11.56 -0.42
CA LEU A 38 -1.01 -11.54 -1.21
C LEU A 38 -1.79 -10.24 -0.98
N LYS A 39 -1.88 -9.79 0.28
CA LYS A 39 -2.53 -8.51 0.63
C LYS A 39 -1.83 -7.33 -0.01
N VAL A 40 -0.51 -7.28 0.03
CA VAL A 40 0.30 -6.23 -0.61
C VAL A 40 0.03 -6.19 -2.11
N GLU A 41 0.14 -7.34 -2.77
CA GLU A 41 -0.03 -7.42 -4.22
C GLU A 41 -1.44 -7.03 -4.64
N PHE A 42 -2.46 -7.52 -3.94
CA PHE A 42 -3.85 -7.20 -4.22
C PHE A 42 -4.12 -5.70 -4.05
N VAL A 43 -3.77 -5.13 -2.89
CA VAL A 43 -3.98 -3.70 -2.61
C VAL A 43 -3.25 -2.83 -3.64
N TYR A 44 -2.00 -3.15 -3.96
CA TYR A 44 -1.24 -2.44 -4.99
C TYR A 44 -1.94 -2.49 -6.35
N LYS A 45 -2.34 -3.68 -6.81
CA LYS A 45 -3.02 -3.86 -8.10
C LYS A 45 -4.34 -3.11 -8.15
N LEU A 46 -5.12 -3.14 -7.08
CA LEU A 46 -6.39 -2.40 -6.99
C LEU A 46 -6.16 -0.89 -7.09
N LEU A 47 -5.22 -0.35 -6.32
CA LEU A 47 -4.92 1.09 -6.34
C LEU A 47 -4.37 1.55 -7.71
N VAL A 48 -3.61 0.70 -8.40
CA VAL A 48 -3.15 0.96 -9.78
C VAL A 48 -4.32 0.92 -10.76
N HIS A 49 -5.17 -0.11 -10.68
CA HIS A 49 -6.36 -0.25 -11.51
C HIS A 49 -7.27 0.98 -11.39
N ASP A 50 -7.39 1.50 -10.17
CA ASP A 50 -8.22 2.65 -9.84
C ASP A 50 -7.53 3.99 -10.08
N LYS A 51 -6.30 3.94 -10.61
CA LYS A 51 -5.46 5.10 -10.92
C LYS A 51 -5.19 5.98 -9.70
N VAL A 52 -5.32 5.43 -8.49
CA VAL A 52 -4.98 6.09 -7.22
C VAL A 52 -3.46 6.22 -7.11
N ILE A 53 -2.73 5.20 -7.58
CA ILE A 53 -1.27 5.22 -7.66
C ILE A 53 -0.80 4.90 -9.07
N GLN A 54 0.35 5.46 -9.46
CA GLN A 54 0.99 5.11 -10.72
C GLN A 54 1.53 3.67 -10.68
N PRO A 55 1.42 2.89 -11.77
CA PRO A 55 2.05 1.59 -11.84
C PRO A 55 3.58 1.71 -11.78
N LEU A 56 4.22 0.70 -11.19
CA LEU A 56 5.64 0.44 -11.31
C LEU A 56 5.97 -0.04 -12.73
N ALA A 57 7.18 0.26 -13.18
CA ALA A 57 7.71 -0.30 -14.42
C ALA A 57 7.87 -1.84 -14.27
N LYS A 58 7.76 -2.57 -15.40
CA LYS A 58 7.72 -4.05 -15.39
C LYS A 58 8.97 -4.68 -14.77
N ASP A 59 10.11 -4.06 -14.99
CA ASP A 59 11.42 -4.42 -14.41
C ASP A 59 11.53 -4.15 -12.91
N GLN A 60 10.67 -3.28 -12.38
CA GLN A 60 10.64 -2.92 -10.96
C GLN A 60 9.47 -3.56 -10.20
N LEU A 61 8.69 -4.44 -10.85
CA LEU A 61 7.53 -5.10 -10.26
C LEU A 61 7.97 -6.24 -9.32
N SER A 62 8.43 -5.87 -8.12
CA SER A 62 8.79 -6.79 -7.04
C SER A 62 7.96 -6.53 -5.79
N ASP A 63 7.85 -7.51 -4.89
CA ASP A 63 7.17 -7.37 -3.59
C ASP A 63 7.72 -6.17 -2.79
N SER A 64 9.06 -6.03 -2.73
CA SER A 64 9.71 -4.89 -2.06
C SER A 64 9.30 -3.55 -2.67
N SER A 65 9.28 -3.45 -4.01
CA SER A 65 8.86 -2.23 -4.69
C SER A 65 7.38 -1.90 -4.47
N MET A 66 6.50 -2.91 -4.44
CA MET A 66 5.07 -2.72 -4.16
C MET A 66 4.86 -2.22 -2.73
N ARG A 67 5.53 -2.83 -1.75
CA ARG A 67 5.51 -2.36 -0.35
C ARG A 67 5.95 -0.91 -0.23
N HIS A 68 7.05 -0.56 -0.89
CA HIS A 68 7.56 0.81 -0.91
C HIS A 68 6.54 1.80 -1.50
N LYS A 69 5.92 1.44 -2.63
CA LYS A 69 4.85 2.22 -3.27
C LYS A 69 3.65 2.44 -2.35
N LEU A 70 3.21 1.42 -1.63
CA LEU A 70 2.11 1.51 -0.67
C LEU A 70 2.47 2.41 0.52
N ALA A 71 3.69 2.30 1.04
CA ALA A 71 4.19 3.17 2.10
C ALA A 71 4.24 4.64 1.65
N ILE A 72 4.69 4.91 0.42
CA ILE A 72 4.63 6.25 -0.18
C ILE A 72 3.18 6.72 -0.28
N TRP A 73 2.28 5.89 -0.80
CA TRP A 73 0.90 6.30 -1.00
C TRP A 73 0.24 6.73 0.30
N ILE A 74 0.38 5.94 1.37
CA ILE A 74 -0.22 6.29 2.66
C ILE A 74 0.46 7.49 3.31
N SER A 75 1.78 7.66 3.15
CA SER A 75 2.47 8.84 3.69
C SER A 75 1.92 10.16 3.13
N HIS A 76 1.42 10.14 1.89
CA HIS A 76 0.74 11.29 1.28
C HIS A 76 -0.71 11.48 1.73
N GLN A 77 -1.36 10.44 2.28
CA GLN A 77 -2.71 10.52 2.84
C GLN A 77 -2.69 10.99 4.30
N LEU A 78 -1.61 10.71 5.02
CA LEU A 78 -1.45 11.13 6.41
C LEU A 78 -1.15 12.64 6.50
N PRO A 79 -1.61 13.32 7.57
CA PRO A 79 -1.22 14.71 7.84
C PRO A 79 0.30 14.87 7.86
N LYS A 80 0.80 16.05 7.47
CA LYS A 80 2.25 16.33 7.44
C LYS A 80 2.89 16.18 8.83
N ASP A 81 2.14 16.52 9.87
CA ASP A 81 2.59 16.42 11.27
C ASP A 81 2.39 15.02 11.89
N HIS A 82 1.95 14.04 11.09
CA HIS A 82 1.75 12.69 11.59
C HIS A 82 3.09 12.06 12.01
N PRO A 83 3.18 11.34 13.14
CA PRO A 83 4.44 10.76 13.63
C PRO A 83 5.16 9.86 12.61
N LEU A 84 4.40 9.17 11.76
CA LEU A 84 4.95 8.31 10.70
C LEU A 84 5.56 9.08 9.51
N ASN A 85 5.36 10.40 9.42
CA ASN A 85 5.88 11.28 8.39
C ASN A 85 7.06 12.16 8.86
N GLN A 86 7.44 12.06 10.13
CA GLN A 86 8.54 12.83 10.75
C GLN A 86 9.91 12.19 10.49
#